data_AF-A0A5J4ZXS7-F1
#
_entry.id   AF-A0A5J4ZXS7-F1
#
_cell.length_a   1.000
_cell.length_b   1.000
_cell.length_c   1.000
_cell.angle_alpha   90.00
_cell.angle_beta   90.00
_cell.angle_gamma   90.00
#
_symmetry.space_group_name_H-M   'P 1'
#
loop_
_entity.id
_entity.type
_entity.pdbx_description
1 polymer ?
#
loop_
_entity_poly.entity_id
_entity_poly.type
_entity_poly.pdbx_seq_one_letter_code
_entity_poly.pdbx_strand_id
1 'polypeptide(L)'
;MNNKRLVQILQNHDSLLEKMDVTICDILRLSREVGLSGFCFIRKTGNRLLMRLVSRFCSCINNEWVLKILFLEKPLAGSLLQQLQQIWDEVGESDEERDKMLLQLEQECLDVYKRKVDQAAKSRAHLLQALADANIELSSLMSALGEKTFVGIPEKTSGTIKEQLAAIAPVIEQLWKQKEERIKDFSDVQSQIQKICGEISGSNEQVGSPVVDEADLSLKKLDEFQSQLQELQKEKSDRLHKVLEFVSTVHDLCAVLGMDFFSTVTEVHPSLNDSTGVQSKSISNDTLSRLAKTVLALKEDKKQRLHKLQELATQLIDLWNLMDTPQEERSLFDHVTCNISASVDEVTIPGALALDLIEQAEVEVERLDQLKASRMKEIAFKKQGELEEIFAGAHIEIDPEAAREKIMALIDSGNVRAF
;
A
#
# COMPACT_ATOMS: atom_id res chain seq x y z
N MET A 1 43.66 54.11 61.20
CA MET A 1 43.05 53.09 62.09
C MET A 1 42.72 51.89 61.20
N ASN A 2 43.22 50.66 61.33
CA ASN A 2 43.30 49.89 62.56
C ASN A 2 44.07 48.55 62.35
N ASN A 3 45.38 48.60 62.00
CA ASN A 3 46.23 47.40 61.89
C ASN A 3 46.24 46.54 63.17
N LYS A 4 46.01 47.16 64.34
CA LYS A 4 45.81 46.45 65.61
C LYS A 4 44.45 45.74 65.70
N ARG A 5 43.34 46.30 65.17
CA ARG A 5 42.05 45.56 65.10
C ARG A 5 42.11 44.39 64.11
N LEU A 6 42.84 44.51 63.01
CA LEU A 6 42.93 43.46 61.99
C LEU A 6 43.68 42.23 62.52
N VAL A 7 44.75 42.45 63.29
CA VAL A 7 45.45 41.39 64.03
C VAL A 7 44.59 40.80 65.15
N GLN A 8 43.83 41.62 65.88
CA GLN A 8 42.93 41.16 66.94
C GLN A 8 41.76 40.31 66.41
N ILE A 9 41.21 40.67 65.24
CA ILE A 9 40.15 39.89 64.57
C ILE A 9 40.71 38.54 64.12
N LEU A 10 41.90 38.52 63.51
CA LEU A 10 42.57 37.29 63.08
C LEU A 10 42.93 36.36 64.26
N GLN A 11 43.39 36.92 65.39
CA GLN A 11 43.68 36.16 66.62
C GLN A 11 42.43 35.64 67.34
N ASN A 12 41.32 36.39 67.32
CA ASN A 12 40.06 35.93 67.91
C ASN A 12 39.43 34.80 67.09
N HIS A 13 39.61 34.80 65.76
CA HIS A 13 39.12 33.73 64.87
C HIS A 13 40.07 32.52 64.75
N ASP A 14 41.34 32.64 65.16
CA ASP A 14 42.31 31.52 65.20
C ASP A 14 41.80 30.34 66.06
N SER A 15 41.10 30.63 67.17
CA SER A 15 40.51 29.59 68.02
C SER A 15 39.26 28.92 67.43
N LEU A 16 38.61 29.55 66.45
CA LEU A 16 37.44 29.02 65.75
C LEU A 16 37.83 28.20 64.50
N LEU A 17 38.94 28.55 63.85
CA LEU A 17 39.44 27.90 62.63
C LEU A 17 40.11 26.53 62.88
N GLU A 18 40.64 26.27 64.08
CA GLU A 18 41.14 24.93 64.45
C GLU A 18 40.03 23.89 64.68
N LYS A 19 38.74 24.31 64.76
CA LYS A 19 37.62 23.43 65.13
C LYS A 19 36.46 23.34 64.13
N MET A 20 36.49 24.03 63.00
CA MET A 20 35.39 23.97 62.02
C MET A 20 35.83 23.45 60.65
N ASP A 21 35.07 22.50 60.11
CA ASP A 21 35.02 22.20 58.68
C ASP A 21 34.53 23.46 57.95
N VAL A 22 35.48 24.22 57.41
CA VAL A 22 35.21 25.51 56.78
C VAL A 22 34.50 25.28 55.44
N THR A 23 33.27 25.79 55.30
CA THR A 23 32.53 25.71 54.03
C THR A 23 32.93 26.86 53.09
N ILE A 24 32.70 26.68 51.77
CA ILE A 24 32.99 27.70 50.73
C ILE A 24 32.34 29.06 51.07
N CYS A 25 31.20 29.06 51.76
CA CYS A 25 30.52 30.28 52.22
C CYS A 25 31.32 31.05 53.30
N ASP A 26 31.96 30.36 54.23
CA ASP A 26 32.78 30.97 55.28
C ASP A 26 34.04 31.61 54.68
N ILE A 27 34.57 30.97 53.63
CA ILE A 27 35.74 31.42 52.87
C ILE A 27 35.42 32.68 52.04
N LEU A 28 34.25 32.73 51.40
CA LEU A 28 33.80 33.92 50.67
C LEU A 28 33.49 35.09 51.61
N ARG A 29 33.02 34.82 52.84
CA ARG A 29 32.79 35.83 53.88
C ARG A 29 34.10 36.46 54.35
N LEU A 30 35.12 35.64 54.61
CA LEU A 30 36.48 36.09 54.94
C LEU A 30 37.10 36.90 53.79
N SER A 31 36.91 36.49 52.54
CA SER A 31 37.40 37.24 51.38
C SER A 31 36.72 38.61 51.22
N ARG A 32 35.47 38.74 51.66
CA ARG A 32 34.71 40.00 51.64
C ARG A 32 35.09 40.94 52.78
N GLU A 33 35.43 40.41 53.95
CA GLU A 33 35.83 41.18 55.14
C GLU A 33 37.30 41.65 55.11
N VAL A 34 38.20 40.87 54.50
CA VAL A 34 39.64 41.17 54.48
C VAL A 34 40.04 42.01 53.25
N GLY A 35 39.24 41.99 52.18
CA GLY A 35 39.54 42.66 50.92
C GLY A 35 40.78 42.09 50.20
N LEU A 36 40.89 42.33 48.89
CA LEU A 36 42.03 41.88 48.07
C LEU A 36 43.39 42.45 48.54
N SER A 37 43.36 43.61 49.23
CA SER A 37 44.52 44.25 49.84
C SER A 37 45.07 43.49 51.06
N GLY A 38 44.22 42.82 51.84
CA GLY A 38 44.64 42.03 53.01
C GLY A 38 45.41 40.76 52.64
N PHE A 39 45.10 40.13 51.50
CA PHE A 39 45.85 38.95 50.99
C PHE A 39 47.29 39.29 50.57
N CYS A 40 47.53 40.49 50.03
CA CYS A 40 48.89 40.99 49.75
C CYS A 40 49.65 41.31 51.04
N PHE A 41 48.97 41.81 52.08
CA PHE A 41 49.56 42.09 53.39
C PHE A 41 49.98 40.80 54.13
N ILE A 42 49.17 39.75 54.04
CA ILE A 42 49.44 38.41 54.57
C ILE A 42 50.72 37.77 54.00
N ARG A 43 51.01 38.02 52.72
CA ARG A 43 52.24 37.51 52.07
C ARG A 43 53.50 38.25 52.54
N LYS A 44 53.38 39.51 52.98
CA LYS A 44 54.51 40.31 53.51
C LYS A 44 54.84 40.02 54.98
N THR A 45 53.92 39.46 55.77
CA THR A 45 54.12 39.21 57.22
C THR A 45 54.85 37.90 57.53
N GLY A 46 55.08 37.02 56.53
CA GLY A 46 55.87 35.79 56.71
C GLY A 46 55.22 34.72 57.63
N ASN A 47 53.95 34.89 58.00
CA ASN A 47 53.27 33.97 58.91
C ASN A 47 52.89 32.66 58.17
N ARG A 48 53.49 31.54 58.61
CA ARG A 48 53.32 30.21 57.99
C ARG A 48 51.88 29.68 58.02
N LEU A 49 51.06 30.08 59.00
CA LEU A 49 49.68 29.63 59.13
C LEU A 49 48.76 30.29 58.10
N LEU A 50 48.91 31.59 57.88
CA LEU A 50 48.15 32.32 56.88
C LEU A 50 48.56 31.94 55.43
N MET A 51 49.84 31.66 55.19
CA MET A 51 50.30 31.11 53.91
C MET A 51 49.70 29.74 53.60
N ARG A 52 49.49 28.89 54.63
CA ARG A 52 48.76 27.62 54.47
C ARG A 52 47.28 27.85 54.13
N LEU A 53 46.63 28.86 54.70
CA LEU A 53 45.23 29.20 54.40
C LEU A 53 45.05 29.69 52.95
N VAL A 54 45.95 30.56 52.46
CA VAL A 54 45.97 31.02 51.06
C VAL A 54 46.28 29.88 50.08
N SER A 55 47.17 28.97 50.47
CA SER A 55 47.51 27.79 49.67
C SER A 55 46.34 26.79 49.62
N ARG A 56 45.59 26.63 50.73
CA ARG A 56 44.35 25.82 50.78
C ARG A 56 43.22 26.47 49.97
N PHE A 57 43.11 27.80 49.99
CA PHE A 57 42.20 28.59 49.14
C PHE A 57 42.49 28.36 47.63
N CYS A 58 43.77 28.40 47.22
CA CYS A 58 44.16 28.10 45.84
C CYS A 58 43.95 26.62 45.48
N SER A 59 44.13 25.70 46.43
CA SER A 59 43.87 24.26 46.25
C SER A 59 42.38 23.92 46.14
N CYS A 60 41.47 24.72 46.72
CA CYS A 60 40.02 24.51 46.61
C CYS A 60 39.44 25.02 45.28
N ILE A 61 40.11 25.98 44.62
CA ILE A 61 39.74 26.43 43.27
C ILE A 61 40.42 25.49 42.27
N ASN A 62 39.86 24.29 42.12
CA ASN A 62 40.34 23.25 41.19
C ASN A 62 39.98 23.56 39.72
N ASN A 63 40.07 24.84 39.33
CA ASN A 63 39.81 25.30 37.97
C ASN A 63 41.05 26.05 37.48
N GLU A 64 41.87 25.34 36.69
CA GLU A 64 43.08 25.87 36.05
C GLU A 64 42.80 27.19 35.29
N TRP A 65 41.57 27.37 34.79
CA TRP A 65 41.08 28.59 34.14
C TRP A 65 40.90 29.77 35.09
N VAL A 66 40.38 29.55 36.31
CA VAL A 66 40.21 30.61 37.31
C VAL A 66 41.59 31.04 37.82
N LEU A 67 42.50 30.08 38.01
CA LEU A 67 43.89 30.36 38.32
C LEU A 67 44.60 31.11 37.18
N LYS A 68 44.41 30.71 35.91
CA LYS A 68 44.96 31.42 34.74
C LYS A 68 44.42 32.84 34.59
N ILE A 69 43.13 33.09 34.77
CA ILE A 69 42.55 34.44 34.75
C ILE A 69 43.17 35.31 35.86
N LEU A 70 43.18 34.79 37.10
CA LEU A 70 43.77 35.49 38.25
C LEU A 70 45.29 35.69 38.15
N PHE A 71 46.02 34.85 37.40
CA PHE A 71 47.48 34.95 37.21
C PHE A 71 47.93 35.64 35.91
N LEU A 72 47.11 35.67 34.85
CA LEU A 72 47.45 36.35 33.58
C LEU A 72 47.06 37.83 33.60
N GLU A 73 45.99 38.22 34.29
CA GLU A 73 45.66 39.63 34.48
C GLU A 73 46.72 40.36 35.32
N LYS A 74 47.24 39.70 36.36
CA LYS A 74 48.05 40.37 37.39
C LYS A 74 49.38 40.98 36.93
N PRO A 75 50.25 40.29 36.16
CA PRO A 75 51.55 40.84 35.83
C PRO A 75 51.46 41.92 34.74
N LEU A 76 50.59 41.76 33.74
CA LEU A 76 50.44 42.72 32.64
C LEU A 76 49.64 43.97 33.05
N ALA A 77 48.48 43.79 33.72
CA ALA A 77 47.71 44.92 34.23
C ALA A 77 48.46 45.61 35.37
N GLY A 78 49.16 44.84 36.22
CA GLY A 78 50.00 45.39 37.28
C GLY A 78 51.15 46.26 36.77
N SER A 79 51.85 45.85 35.70
CA SER A 79 52.93 46.67 35.11
C SER A 79 52.42 47.95 34.43
N LEU A 80 51.25 47.89 33.78
CA LEU A 80 50.65 49.06 33.12
C LEU A 80 50.09 50.05 34.15
N LEU A 81 49.46 49.55 35.23
CA LEU A 81 49.02 50.39 36.35
C LEU A 81 50.21 51.06 37.07
N GLN A 82 51.36 50.38 37.17
CA GLN A 82 52.57 50.97 37.74
C GLN A 82 53.16 52.08 36.86
N GLN A 83 53.12 51.93 35.53
CA GLN A 83 53.51 52.99 34.60
C GLN A 83 52.53 54.17 34.64
N LEU A 84 51.24 53.90 34.71
CA LEU A 84 50.20 54.92 34.84
C LEU A 84 50.37 55.72 36.14
N GLN A 85 50.70 55.04 37.23
CA GLN A 85 51.04 55.67 38.51
C GLN A 85 52.27 56.58 38.41
N GLN A 86 53.34 56.15 37.74
CA GLN A 86 54.52 57.00 37.52
C GLN A 86 54.19 58.26 36.71
N ILE A 87 53.39 58.14 35.65
CA ILE A 87 52.96 59.28 34.82
C ILE A 87 52.10 60.25 35.63
N TRP A 88 51.15 59.75 36.42
CA TRP A 88 50.33 60.61 37.29
C TRP A 88 51.16 61.32 38.36
N ASP A 89 52.20 60.67 38.89
CA ASP A 89 53.14 61.27 39.85
C ASP A 89 53.99 62.37 39.17
N GLU A 90 54.35 62.22 37.89
CA GLU A 90 55.09 63.22 37.09
C GLU A 90 54.24 64.44 36.70
N VAL A 91 52.95 64.23 36.39
CA VAL A 91 52.03 65.30 35.96
C VAL A 91 51.39 66.03 37.15
N GLY A 92 51.34 65.39 38.34
CA GLY A 92 50.76 65.97 39.55
C GLY A 92 49.24 65.84 39.63
N GLU A 93 48.67 64.76 39.09
CA GLU A 93 47.23 64.45 39.16
C GLU A 93 46.75 64.26 40.60
N SER A 94 45.55 64.77 40.92
CA SER A 94 44.98 64.64 42.27
C SER A 94 44.55 63.21 42.60
N ASP A 95 44.53 62.87 43.89
CA ASP A 95 44.09 61.54 44.34
C ASP A 95 42.63 61.27 43.92
N GLU A 96 41.77 62.30 43.92
CA GLU A 96 40.38 62.19 43.48
C GLU A 96 40.25 61.87 41.96
N GLU A 97 41.08 62.46 41.12
CA GLU A 97 41.10 62.21 39.67
C GLU A 97 41.67 60.81 39.34
N ARG A 98 42.69 60.38 40.09
CA ARG A 98 43.26 59.02 40.00
C ARG A 98 42.25 57.95 40.39
N ASP A 99 41.56 58.12 41.51
CA ASP A 99 40.50 57.20 41.96
C ASP A 99 39.36 57.13 40.94
N LYS A 100 38.97 58.27 40.36
CA LYS A 100 37.96 58.32 39.29
C LYS A 100 38.39 57.56 38.04
N MET A 101 39.63 57.73 37.59
CA MET A 101 40.17 57.00 36.42
C MET A 101 40.31 55.50 36.69
N LEU A 102 40.73 55.10 37.90
CA LEU A 102 40.80 53.69 38.30
C LEU A 102 39.41 53.04 38.36
N LEU A 103 38.41 53.71 38.94
CA LEU A 103 37.02 53.25 38.94
C LEU A 103 36.47 53.10 37.52
N GLN A 104 36.83 54.00 36.61
CA GLN A 104 36.45 53.90 35.20
C GLN A 104 37.08 52.66 34.55
N LEU A 105 38.37 52.39 34.79
CA LEU A 105 39.05 51.21 34.27
C LEU A 105 38.45 49.91 34.82
N GLU A 106 38.17 49.85 36.13
CA GLU A 106 37.49 48.71 36.76
C GLU A 106 36.12 48.46 36.12
N GLN A 107 35.36 49.53 35.85
CA GLN A 107 34.06 49.45 35.22
C GLN A 107 34.15 48.96 33.76
N GLU A 108 35.11 49.47 32.98
CA GLU A 108 35.35 49.03 31.60
C GLU A 108 35.76 47.54 31.54
N CYS A 109 36.63 47.09 32.45
CA CYS A 109 36.99 45.68 32.59
C CYS A 109 35.78 44.82 32.96
N LEU A 110 34.98 45.25 33.93
CA LEU A 110 33.76 44.55 34.35
C LEU A 110 32.77 44.41 33.19
N ASP A 111 32.61 45.45 32.36
CA ASP A 111 31.70 45.42 31.22
C ASP A 111 32.19 44.50 30.10
N VAL A 112 33.50 44.37 29.90
CA VAL A 112 34.08 43.35 29.02
C VAL A 112 33.79 41.94 29.56
N TYR A 113 33.96 41.70 30.86
CA TYR A 113 33.65 40.40 31.47
C TYR A 113 32.17 40.04 31.35
N LYS A 114 31.27 40.96 31.70
CA LYS A 114 29.82 40.77 31.54
C LYS A 114 29.48 40.42 30.10
N ARG A 115 29.99 41.17 29.12
CA ARG A 115 29.74 40.91 27.69
C ARG A 115 30.21 39.51 27.27
N LYS A 116 31.37 39.04 27.75
CA LYS A 116 31.89 37.70 27.45
C LYS A 116 31.09 36.59 28.12
N VAL A 117 30.66 36.80 29.37
CA VAL A 117 29.76 35.88 30.08
C VAL A 117 28.41 35.79 29.37
N ASP A 118 27.83 36.92 28.99
CA ASP A 118 26.57 36.98 28.24
C ASP A 118 26.68 36.28 26.88
N GLN A 119 27.79 36.47 26.17
CA GLN A 119 28.07 35.77 24.91
C GLN A 119 28.16 34.25 25.11
N ALA A 120 28.86 33.79 26.16
CA ALA A 120 28.96 32.37 26.49
C ALA A 120 27.60 31.79 26.92
N ALA A 121 26.81 32.53 27.70
CA ALA A 121 25.48 32.14 28.13
C ALA A 121 24.51 32.00 26.94
N LYS A 122 24.54 32.95 26.01
CA LYS A 122 23.78 32.87 24.74
C LYS A 122 24.21 31.66 23.91
N SER A 123 25.51 31.45 23.73
CA SER A 123 26.04 30.29 23.01
C SER A 123 25.59 28.96 23.65
N ARG A 124 25.61 28.87 24.99
CA ARG A 124 25.11 27.70 25.73
C ARG A 124 23.61 27.49 25.49
N ALA A 125 22.79 28.55 25.53
CA ALA A 125 21.36 28.46 25.28
C ALA A 125 21.06 27.95 23.86
N HIS A 126 21.77 28.47 22.85
CA HIS A 126 21.64 28.00 21.47
C HIS A 126 22.01 26.52 21.32
N LEU A 127 23.09 26.07 21.97
CA LEU A 127 23.49 24.66 21.93
C LEU A 127 22.47 23.74 22.61
N LEU A 128 21.86 24.17 23.72
CA LEU A 128 20.81 23.41 24.39
C LEU A 128 19.54 23.32 23.53
N GLN A 129 19.17 24.40 22.85
CA GLN A 129 18.04 24.40 21.93
C GLN A 129 18.28 23.43 20.76
N ALA A 130 19.44 23.53 20.09
CA ALA A 130 19.79 22.63 19.00
C ALA A 130 19.79 21.15 19.44
N LEU A 131 20.22 20.87 20.67
CA LEU A 131 20.17 19.52 21.22
C LEU A 131 18.73 19.06 21.47
N ALA A 132 17.85 19.93 21.98
CA ALA A 132 16.44 19.61 22.16
C ALA A 132 15.75 19.33 20.81
N ASP A 133 16.00 20.17 19.80
CA ASP A 133 15.44 20.03 18.46
C ASP A 133 15.89 18.71 17.80
N ALA A 134 17.18 18.38 17.89
CA ALA A 134 17.73 17.11 17.38
C ALA A 134 17.13 15.88 18.09
N ASN A 135 16.87 15.96 19.39
CA ASN A 135 16.22 14.86 20.13
C ASN A 135 14.75 14.69 19.74
N ILE A 136 14.03 15.78 19.45
CA ILE A 136 12.65 15.73 18.96
C ILE A 136 12.63 15.08 17.58
N GLU A 137 13.52 15.51 16.67
CA GLU A 137 13.65 14.94 15.33
C GLU A 137 13.98 13.45 15.38
N LEU A 138 14.96 13.06 16.21
CA LEU A 138 15.32 11.66 16.43
C LEU A 138 14.13 10.83 16.92
N SER A 139 13.38 11.34 17.92
CA SER A 139 12.21 10.65 18.47
C SER A 139 11.09 10.51 17.43
N SER A 140 10.88 11.54 16.62
CA SER A 140 9.88 11.52 15.54
C SER A 140 10.24 10.50 14.46
N LEU A 141 11.51 10.45 14.03
CA LEU A 141 11.98 9.50 13.02
C LEU A 141 11.90 8.06 13.53
N MET A 142 12.34 7.82 14.78
CA MET A 142 12.22 6.50 15.41
C MET A 142 10.78 6.04 15.52
N SER A 143 9.86 6.94 15.90
CA SER A 143 8.43 6.64 15.97
C SER A 143 7.86 6.30 14.59
N ALA A 144 8.19 7.08 13.55
CA ALA A 144 7.69 6.86 12.19
C ALA A 144 8.21 5.53 11.61
N LEU A 145 9.47 5.17 11.87
CA LEU A 145 10.06 3.91 11.42
C LEU A 145 9.66 2.71 12.31
N GLY A 146 8.99 2.93 13.43
CA GLY A 146 8.63 1.89 14.40
C GLY A 146 9.84 1.30 15.14
N GLU A 147 10.98 2.00 15.15
CA GLU A 147 12.20 1.53 15.77
C GLU A 147 12.24 1.87 17.26
N LYS A 148 12.43 0.85 18.11
CA LYS A 148 12.46 1.02 19.57
C LYS A 148 13.87 1.26 20.11
N THR A 149 14.89 0.82 19.39
CA THR A 149 16.30 0.91 19.81
C THR A 149 17.18 0.97 18.57
N PHE A 150 17.81 2.12 18.34
CA PHE A 150 18.83 2.25 17.31
C PHE A 150 20.21 1.91 17.89
N VAL A 151 20.95 1.02 17.25
CA VAL A 151 22.30 0.61 17.65
C VAL A 151 23.25 1.79 17.44
N GLY A 152 23.41 2.63 18.46
CA GLY A 152 24.23 3.84 18.37
C GLY A 152 23.68 5.04 19.15
N ILE A 153 22.48 4.97 19.73
CA ILE A 153 22.03 6.00 20.66
C ILE A 153 22.97 5.97 21.86
N PRO A 154 23.66 7.09 22.19
CA PRO A 154 24.43 7.14 23.42
C PRO A 154 23.44 7.00 24.57
N GLU A 155 23.35 5.81 25.17
CA GLU A 155 22.56 5.56 26.41
C GLU A 155 23.01 6.47 27.57
N LYS A 156 24.10 7.22 27.38
CA LYS A 156 24.60 8.19 28.33
C LYS A 156 24.80 9.52 27.62
N THR A 157 24.14 10.54 28.15
CA THR A 157 24.42 11.97 28.03
C THR A 157 25.80 12.35 28.59
N SER A 158 26.78 11.45 28.49
CA SER A 158 28.14 11.64 28.98
C SER A 158 28.93 12.38 27.92
N GLY A 159 29.22 13.66 28.19
CA GLY A 159 29.98 14.52 27.30
C GLY A 159 29.48 15.96 27.33
N THR A 160 30.21 16.84 26.67
CA THR A 160 29.79 18.23 26.45
C THR A 160 28.60 18.29 25.50
N ILE A 161 27.83 19.39 25.52
CA ILE A 161 26.67 19.58 24.62
C ILE A 161 27.09 19.44 23.13
N LYS A 162 28.32 19.87 22.80
CA LYS A 162 28.88 19.75 21.44
C LYS A 162 29.16 18.31 21.04
N GLU A 163 29.67 17.49 21.96
CA GLU A 163 29.93 16.06 21.71
C GLU A 163 28.61 15.29 21.55
N GLN A 164 27.59 15.62 22.35
CA GLN A 164 26.26 15.01 22.22
C GLN A 164 25.63 15.33 20.85
N LEU A 165 25.68 16.59 20.41
CA LEU A 165 25.22 16.99 19.08
C LEU A 165 25.98 16.27 17.96
N ALA A 166 27.31 16.18 18.08
CA ALA A 166 28.14 15.49 17.09
C ALA A 166 27.85 13.98 17.03
N ALA A 167 27.47 13.37 18.15
CA ALA A 167 27.10 11.95 18.20
C ALA A 167 25.69 11.68 17.61
N ILE A 168 24.73 12.58 17.80
CA ILE A 168 23.35 12.42 17.30
C ILE A 168 23.26 12.67 15.79
N ALA A 169 24.02 13.62 15.25
CA ALA A 169 23.97 14.00 13.84
C ALA A 169 24.05 12.82 12.83
N PRO A 170 25.03 11.89 12.91
CA PRO A 170 25.10 10.77 11.97
C PRO A 170 23.93 9.78 12.12
N VAL A 171 23.35 9.65 13.32
CA VAL A 171 22.19 8.79 13.58
C VAL A 171 20.96 9.34 12.87
N ILE A 172 20.71 10.66 12.99
CA ILE A 172 19.60 11.32 12.30
C ILE A 172 19.79 11.21 10.77
N GLU A 173 21.00 11.40 10.25
CA GLU A 173 21.27 11.26 8.82
C GLU A 173 20.98 9.83 8.31
N GLN A 174 21.33 8.81 9.08
CA GLN A 174 21.03 7.43 8.73
C GLN A 174 19.53 7.12 8.76
N LEU A 175 18.81 7.59 9.78
CA LEU A 175 17.37 7.42 9.88
C LEU A 175 16.62 8.12 8.74
N TRP A 176 17.08 9.28 8.29
CA TRP A 176 16.53 9.94 7.10
C TRP A 176 16.72 9.11 5.83
N LYS A 177 17.89 8.51 5.63
CA LYS A 177 18.13 7.61 4.49
C LYS A 177 17.21 6.40 4.54
N GLN A 178 17.06 5.78 5.71
CA GLN A 178 16.13 4.67 5.91
C GLN A 178 14.67 5.08 5.68
N LYS A 179 14.27 6.28 6.10
CA LYS A 179 12.93 6.83 5.83
C LYS A 179 12.66 6.95 4.34
N GLU A 180 13.61 7.51 3.58
CA GLU A 180 13.48 7.66 2.12
C GLU A 180 13.36 6.30 1.42
N GLU A 181 14.21 5.33 1.81
CA GLU A 181 14.13 3.96 1.30
C GLU A 181 12.76 3.32 1.61
N ARG A 182 12.26 3.50 2.84
CA ARG A 182 10.93 3.00 3.23
C ARG A 182 9.81 3.63 2.43
N ILE A 183 9.82 4.95 2.26
CA ILE A 183 8.79 5.63 1.45
C ILE A 183 8.73 5.04 0.05
N LYS A 184 9.90 4.78 -0.55
CA LYS A 184 9.99 4.13 -1.85
C LYS A 184 9.39 2.71 -1.83
N ASP A 185 9.78 1.88 -0.87
CA ASP A 185 9.26 0.51 -0.73
C ASP A 185 7.73 0.49 -0.57
N PHE A 186 7.17 1.38 0.28
CA PHE A 186 5.73 1.51 0.47
C PHE A 186 5.03 1.95 -0.81
N SER A 187 5.58 2.96 -1.51
CA SER A 187 5.03 3.43 -2.80
C SER A 187 5.02 2.32 -3.85
N ASP A 188 6.10 1.55 -3.95
CA ASP A 188 6.23 0.44 -4.90
C ASP A 188 5.24 -0.70 -4.59
N VAL A 189 5.02 -1.04 -3.31
CA VAL A 189 4.04 -2.07 -2.93
C VAL A 189 2.61 -1.57 -3.12
N GLN A 190 2.29 -0.35 -2.69
CA GLN A 190 0.95 0.21 -2.80
C GLN A 190 0.54 0.43 -4.27
N SER A 191 1.47 0.84 -5.13
CA SER A 191 1.20 1.01 -6.56
C SER A 191 0.89 -0.32 -7.25
N GLN A 192 1.58 -1.40 -6.87
CA GLN A 192 1.27 -2.74 -7.33
C GLN A 192 -0.11 -3.22 -6.86
N ILE A 193 -0.45 -2.98 -5.59
CA ILE A 193 -1.78 -3.28 -5.04
C ILE A 193 -2.86 -2.54 -5.84
N GLN A 194 -2.72 -1.22 -6.02
CA GLN A 194 -3.67 -0.40 -6.78
C GLN A 194 -3.83 -0.90 -8.21
N LYS A 195 -2.72 -1.27 -8.86
CA LYS A 195 -2.74 -1.83 -10.22
C LYS A 195 -3.56 -3.12 -10.29
N ILE A 196 -3.29 -4.08 -9.41
CA ILE A 196 -4.03 -5.37 -9.40
C ILE A 196 -5.50 -5.14 -9.06
N CYS A 197 -5.80 -4.30 -8.08
CA CYS A 197 -7.18 -3.93 -7.73
C CYS A 197 -7.92 -3.27 -8.91
N GLY A 198 -7.24 -2.41 -9.67
CA GLY A 198 -7.75 -1.79 -10.89
C GLY A 198 -8.06 -2.82 -11.97
N GLU A 199 -7.13 -3.75 -12.24
CA GLU A 199 -7.32 -4.87 -13.17
C GLU A 199 -8.51 -5.76 -12.80
N ILE A 200 -8.67 -6.08 -11.51
CA ILE A 200 -9.79 -6.86 -10.97
C ILE A 200 -11.13 -6.11 -11.07
N SER A 201 -11.12 -4.80 -10.80
CA SER A 201 -12.34 -3.98 -10.83
C SER A 201 -12.75 -3.59 -12.26
N GLY A 202 -11.81 -3.61 -13.21
CA GLY A 202 -12.02 -3.11 -14.57
C GLY A 202 -11.89 -1.59 -14.68
N SER A 203 -11.35 -0.91 -13.67
CA SER A 203 -11.06 0.53 -13.74
C SER A 203 -9.73 0.72 -14.46
N ASN A 204 -9.78 1.29 -15.66
CA ASN A 204 -8.59 1.54 -16.49
C ASN A 204 -8.00 2.94 -16.26
N GLU A 205 -8.47 3.66 -15.24
CA GLU A 205 -7.88 4.94 -14.87
C GLU A 205 -6.50 4.68 -14.25
N GLN A 206 -5.45 5.28 -14.82
CA GLN A 206 -4.19 5.42 -14.11
C GLN A 206 -4.44 6.25 -12.84
N VAL A 207 -4.79 5.55 -11.76
CA VAL A 207 -4.78 6.11 -10.42
C VAL A 207 -3.35 6.62 -10.20
N GLY A 208 -3.24 7.91 -9.86
CA GLY A 208 -1.95 8.54 -9.58
C GLY A 208 -1.17 7.78 -8.51
N SER A 209 0.11 8.09 -8.37
CA SER A 209 0.98 7.44 -7.36
C SER A 209 0.30 7.45 -5.99
N PRO A 210 0.31 6.30 -5.26
CA PRO A 210 -0.29 6.22 -3.94
C PRO A 210 0.33 7.26 -3.01
N VAL A 211 -0.51 7.92 -2.21
CA VAL A 211 -0.03 8.79 -1.12
C VAL A 211 0.40 7.88 0.01
N VAL A 212 1.72 7.80 0.24
CA VAL A 212 2.29 7.04 1.35
C VAL A 212 2.05 7.79 2.64
N ASP A 213 1.53 7.10 3.65
CA ASP A 213 1.42 7.64 5.00
C ASP A 213 2.81 7.66 5.65
N GLU A 214 3.42 8.84 5.75
CA GLU A 214 4.73 9.01 6.37
C GLU A 214 4.71 8.92 7.90
N ALA A 215 3.53 8.83 8.53
CA ALA A 215 3.42 8.73 9.99
C ALA A 215 3.74 7.31 10.51
N ASP A 216 3.51 6.26 9.70
CA ASP A 216 3.78 4.87 10.03
C ASP A 216 4.46 4.13 8.86
N LEU A 217 5.79 4.19 8.87
CA LEU A 217 6.68 3.49 7.94
C LEU A 217 7.29 2.24 8.59
N SER A 218 6.62 1.68 9.60
CA SER A 218 7.11 0.52 10.33
C SER A 218 7.19 -0.73 9.45
N LEU A 219 8.15 -1.59 9.77
CA LEU A 219 8.30 -2.91 9.13
C LEU A 219 7.02 -3.74 9.19
N LYS A 220 6.33 -3.73 10.34
CA LYS A 220 5.07 -4.43 10.51
C LYS A 220 4.01 -3.95 9.52
N LYS A 221 3.90 -2.64 9.32
CA LYS A 221 2.96 -2.06 8.37
C LYS A 221 3.32 -2.43 6.93
N LEU A 222 4.61 -2.44 6.59
CA LEU A 222 5.05 -2.91 5.28
C LEU A 222 4.70 -4.39 5.05
N ASP A 223 4.95 -5.25 6.04
CA ASP A 223 4.64 -6.69 5.97
C ASP A 223 3.12 -6.93 5.77
N GLU A 224 2.27 -6.10 6.38
CA GLU A 224 0.82 -6.13 6.14
C GLU A 224 0.48 -5.85 4.67
N PHE A 225 1.06 -4.80 4.08
CA PHE A 225 0.85 -4.48 2.66
C PHE A 225 1.45 -5.55 1.73
N GLN A 226 2.62 -6.11 2.07
CA GLN A 226 3.21 -7.21 1.31
C GLN A 226 2.34 -8.48 1.36
N SER A 227 1.74 -8.78 2.52
CA SER A 227 0.80 -9.90 2.66
C SER A 227 -0.45 -9.69 1.80
N GLN A 228 -1.03 -8.47 1.82
CA GLN A 228 -2.14 -8.10 0.94
C GLN A 228 -1.77 -8.23 -0.54
N LEU A 229 -0.57 -7.79 -0.93
CA LEU A 229 -0.09 -7.92 -2.30
C LEU A 229 0.02 -9.40 -2.72
N GLN A 230 0.52 -10.28 -1.85
CA GLN A 230 0.60 -11.71 -2.13
C GLN A 230 -0.78 -12.35 -2.30
N GLU A 231 -1.75 -12.00 -1.45
CA GLU A 231 -3.14 -12.46 -1.57
C GLU A 231 -3.76 -12.00 -2.90
N LEU A 232 -3.57 -10.74 -3.28
CA LEU A 232 -4.06 -10.20 -4.55
C LEU A 232 -3.38 -10.81 -5.77
N GLN A 233 -2.08 -11.09 -5.70
CA GLN A 233 -1.37 -11.81 -6.77
C GLN A 233 -1.91 -13.23 -6.95
N LYS A 234 -2.22 -13.91 -5.85
CA LYS A 234 -2.86 -15.22 -5.88
C LYS A 234 -4.26 -15.12 -6.49
N GLU A 235 -5.09 -14.17 -6.04
CA GLU A 235 -6.43 -13.96 -6.61
C GLU A 235 -6.37 -13.67 -8.12
N LYS A 236 -5.42 -12.83 -8.55
CA LYS A 236 -5.18 -12.55 -9.98
C LYS A 236 -4.88 -13.82 -10.77
N SER A 237 -4.02 -14.70 -10.24
CA SER A 237 -3.72 -16.00 -10.87
C SER A 237 -4.95 -16.90 -10.94
N ASP A 238 -5.70 -17.01 -9.84
CA ASP A 238 -6.89 -17.85 -9.75
C ASP A 238 -7.98 -17.36 -10.73
N ARG A 239 -8.18 -16.04 -10.84
CA ARG A 239 -9.09 -15.42 -11.81
C ARG A 239 -8.67 -15.68 -13.24
N LEU A 240 -7.38 -15.54 -13.55
CA LEU A 240 -6.86 -15.81 -14.90
C LEU A 240 -7.11 -17.26 -15.29
N HIS A 241 -6.86 -18.21 -14.38
CA HIS A 241 -7.15 -19.62 -14.61
C HIS A 241 -8.64 -19.85 -14.90
N LYS A 242 -9.52 -19.23 -14.12
CA LYS A 242 -10.97 -19.30 -14.32
C LYS A 242 -11.43 -18.69 -15.64
N VAL A 243 -10.83 -17.58 -16.08
CA VAL A 243 -11.09 -16.99 -17.39
C VAL A 243 -10.72 -17.99 -18.50
N LEU A 244 -9.55 -18.62 -18.41
CA LEU A 244 -9.11 -19.61 -19.40
C LEU A 244 -10.02 -20.85 -19.42
N GLU A 245 -10.47 -21.32 -18.26
CA GLU A 245 -11.45 -22.41 -18.13
C GLU A 245 -12.77 -22.06 -18.83
N PHE A 246 -13.31 -20.87 -18.59
CA PHE A 246 -14.52 -20.40 -19.26
C PHE A 246 -14.34 -20.25 -20.77
N VAL A 247 -13.21 -19.70 -21.23
CA VAL A 247 -12.92 -19.58 -22.66
C VAL A 247 -12.84 -20.94 -23.33
N SER A 248 -12.19 -21.93 -22.70
CA SER A 248 -12.18 -23.32 -23.18
C SER A 248 -13.59 -23.91 -23.25
N THR A 249 -14.40 -23.68 -22.21
CA THR A 249 -15.79 -24.15 -22.19
C THR A 249 -16.63 -23.51 -23.30
N VAL A 250 -16.45 -22.21 -23.55
CA VAL A 250 -17.11 -21.51 -24.66
C VAL A 250 -16.68 -22.10 -26.00
N HIS A 251 -15.37 -22.34 -26.20
CA HIS A 251 -14.86 -22.99 -27.41
C HIS A 251 -15.54 -24.34 -27.66
N ASP A 252 -15.59 -25.21 -26.66
CA ASP A 252 -16.18 -26.55 -26.80
C ASP A 252 -17.68 -26.48 -27.07
N LEU A 253 -18.41 -25.57 -26.41
CA LEU A 253 -19.83 -25.35 -26.67
C LEU A 253 -20.09 -24.80 -28.08
N CYS A 254 -19.30 -23.81 -28.52
CA CYS A 254 -19.39 -23.25 -29.87
C CYS A 254 -19.11 -24.33 -30.93
N ALA A 255 -18.12 -25.20 -30.70
CA ALA A 255 -17.81 -26.30 -31.60
C ALA A 255 -19.00 -27.25 -31.79
N VAL A 256 -19.67 -27.67 -30.70
CA VAL A 256 -20.85 -28.56 -30.77
C VAL A 256 -22.06 -27.87 -31.42
N LEU A 257 -22.28 -26.58 -31.11
CA LEU A 257 -23.40 -25.79 -31.62
C LEU A 257 -23.19 -25.26 -33.05
N GLY A 258 -22.00 -25.44 -33.64
CA GLY A 258 -21.63 -24.89 -34.94
C GLY A 258 -21.59 -23.35 -34.97
N MET A 259 -21.26 -22.71 -33.85
CA MET A 259 -21.19 -21.25 -33.72
C MET A 259 -19.77 -20.72 -33.88
N ASP A 260 -19.63 -19.46 -34.33
CA ASP A 260 -18.33 -18.81 -34.38
C ASP A 260 -17.83 -18.44 -32.98
N PHE A 261 -16.78 -19.14 -32.55
CA PHE A 261 -16.10 -18.92 -31.27
C PHE A 261 -15.58 -17.47 -31.15
N PHE A 262 -14.93 -16.95 -32.19
CA PHE A 262 -14.27 -15.65 -32.12
C PHE A 262 -15.26 -14.50 -31.91
N SER A 263 -16.36 -14.48 -32.66
CA SER A 263 -17.46 -13.54 -32.46
C SER A 263 -18.01 -13.62 -31.03
N THR A 264 -18.19 -14.84 -30.51
CA THR A 264 -18.78 -15.06 -29.19
C THR A 264 -17.87 -14.54 -28.06
N VAL A 265 -16.57 -14.83 -28.09
CA VAL A 265 -15.65 -14.37 -27.04
C VAL A 265 -15.31 -12.88 -27.15
N THR A 266 -15.26 -12.32 -28.36
CA THR A 266 -14.97 -10.90 -28.56
C THR A 266 -16.14 -10.01 -28.14
N GLU A 267 -17.39 -10.49 -28.23
CA GLU A 267 -18.55 -9.82 -27.66
C GLU A 267 -18.39 -9.67 -26.14
N VAL A 268 -17.85 -10.69 -25.46
CA VAL A 268 -17.58 -10.65 -24.02
C VAL A 268 -16.43 -9.70 -23.69
N HIS A 269 -15.28 -9.85 -24.34
CA HIS A 269 -14.21 -8.86 -24.23
C HIS A 269 -13.19 -9.04 -25.36
N PRO A 270 -12.76 -7.97 -26.07
CA PRO A 270 -11.82 -8.07 -27.19
C PRO A 270 -10.51 -8.77 -26.86
N SER A 271 -10.00 -8.61 -25.63
CA SER A 271 -8.74 -9.23 -25.21
C SER A 271 -8.79 -10.73 -24.98
N LEU A 272 -9.98 -11.36 -25.02
CA LEU A 272 -10.11 -12.81 -24.84
C LEU A 272 -9.75 -13.59 -26.10
N ASN A 273 -9.65 -12.92 -27.25
CA ASN A 273 -9.18 -13.51 -28.51
C ASN A 273 -7.75 -14.09 -28.37
N ASP A 274 -7.42 -15.11 -29.16
CA ASP A 274 -6.13 -15.80 -29.17
C ASP A 274 -5.00 -14.94 -29.74
N SER A 275 -5.33 -13.88 -30.47
CA SER A 275 -4.37 -12.85 -30.92
C SER A 275 -3.78 -12.05 -29.76
N THR A 276 -4.42 -12.07 -28.60
CA THR A 276 -3.97 -11.36 -27.40
C THR A 276 -3.26 -12.31 -26.44
N GLY A 277 -2.05 -11.95 -26.02
CA GLY A 277 -1.26 -12.75 -25.09
C GLY A 277 -2.01 -13.03 -23.78
N VAL A 278 -1.76 -14.19 -23.18
CA VAL A 278 -2.45 -14.65 -21.95
C VAL A 278 -2.45 -13.61 -20.84
N GLN A 279 -1.36 -12.85 -20.68
CA GLN A 279 -1.20 -11.82 -19.64
C GLN A 279 -2.00 -10.54 -19.90
N SER A 280 -2.55 -10.37 -21.10
CA SER A 280 -3.36 -9.22 -21.50
C SER A 280 -4.86 -9.52 -21.53
N LYS A 281 -5.25 -10.76 -21.18
CA LYS A 281 -6.65 -11.14 -21.04
C LYS A 281 -7.26 -10.43 -19.83
N SER A 282 -8.48 -9.91 -19.99
CA SER A 282 -9.17 -9.22 -18.90
C SER A 282 -9.57 -10.21 -17.82
N ILE A 283 -9.28 -9.87 -16.55
CA ILE A 283 -9.65 -10.64 -15.35
C ILE A 283 -10.71 -9.92 -14.50
N SER A 284 -11.33 -8.88 -15.07
CA SER A 284 -12.23 -8.01 -14.33
C SER A 284 -13.48 -8.75 -13.87
N ASN A 285 -14.11 -8.23 -12.80
CA ASN A 285 -15.40 -8.73 -12.31
C ASN A 285 -16.46 -8.78 -13.42
N ASP A 286 -16.52 -7.74 -14.26
CA ASP A 286 -17.45 -7.68 -15.38
C ASP A 286 -17.15 -8.76 -16.42
N THR A 287 -15.89 -8.92 -16.83
CA THR A 287 -15.51 -9.94 -17.83
C THR A 287 -15.84 -11.35 -17.34
N LEU A 288 -15.53 -11.69 -16.09
CA LEU A 288 -15.87 -12.99 -15.51
C LEU A 288 -17.39 -13.23 -15.43
N SER A 289 -18.16 -12.19 -15.06
CA SER A 289 -19.62 -12.25 -14.99
C SER A 289 -20.24 -12.47 -16.37
N ARG A 290 -19.76 -11.72 -17.37
CA ARG A 290 -20.21 -11.85 -18.77
C ARG A 290 -19.84 -13.22 -19.34
N LEU A 291 -18.62 -13.71 -19.13
CA LEU A 291 -18.21 -15.07 -19.52
C LEU A 291 -19.12 -16.14 -18.90
N ALA A 292 -19.39 -16.05 -17.58
CA ALA A 292 -20.27 -16.99 -16.91
C ALA A 292 -21.70 -16.98 -17.49
N LYS A 293 -22.24 -15.80 -17.80
CA LYS A 293 -23.55 -15.65 -18.47
C LYS A 293 -23.54 -16.28 -19.87
N THR A 294 -22.49 -16.05 -20.66
CA THR A 294 -22.34 -16.65 -22.00
C THR A 294 -22.27 -18.17 -21.91
N VAL A 295 -21.47 -18.73 -21.00
CA VAL A 295 -21.40 -20.19 -20.79
C VAL A 295 -22.78 -20.76 -20.42
N LEU A 296 -23.53 -20.10 -19.53
CA LEU A 296 -24.88 -20.53 -19.16
C LEU A 296 -25.84 -20.47 -20.35
N ALA A 297 -25.81 -19.40 -21.13
CA ALA A 297 -26.66 -19.24 -22.32
C ALA A 297 -26.38 -20.33 -23.36
N LEU A 298 -25.10 -20.62 -23.64
CA LEU A 298 -24.70 -21.67 -24.58
C LEU A 298 -25.06 -23.08 -24.08
N LYS A 299 -24.97 -23.34 -22.77
CA LYS A 299 -25.42 -24.62 -22.19
C LYS A 299 -26.93 -24.81 -22.32
N GLU A 300 -27.70 -23.74 -22.13
CA GLU A 300 -29.15 -23.79 -22.31
C GLU A 300 -29.52 -23.94 -23.79
N ASP A 301 -28.84 -23.23 -24.71
CA ASP A 301 -29.02 -23.41 -26.16
C ASP A 301 -28.70 -24.85 -26.59
N LYS A 302 -27.58 -25.42 -26.12
CA LYS A 302 -27.23 -26.83 -26.33
C LYS A 302 -28.34 -27.79 -25.90
N LYS A 303 -28.93 -27.54 -24.73
CA LYS A 303 -30.03 -28.35 -24.21
C LYS A 303 -31.29 -28.21 -25.05
N GLN A 304 -31.65 -26.99 -25.45
CA GLN A 304 -32.84 -26.73 -26.26
C GLN A 304 -32.72 -27.37 -27.65
N ARG A 305 -31.57 -27.20 -28.31
CA ARG A 305 -31.27 -27.80 -29.61
C ARG A 305 -31.26 -29.31 -29.57
N LEU A 306 -30.67 -29.92 -28.54
CA LEU A 306 -30.70 -31.37 -28.38
C LEU A 306 -32.13 -31.88 -28.22
N HIS A 307 -32.94 -31.23 -27.38
CA HIS A 307 -34.33 -31.64 -27.20
C HIS A 307 -35.12 -31.56 -28.50
N LYS A 308 -34.96 -30.47 -29.25
CA LYS A 308 -35.59 -30.30 -30.56
C LYS A 308 -35.14 -31.36 -31.55
N LEU A 309 -33.85 -31.67 -31.61
CA LEU A 309 -33.31 -32.72 -32.47
C LEU A 309 -33.88 -34.10 -32.11
N GLN A 310 -34.04 -34.41 -30.81
CA GLN A 310 -34.64 -35.67 -30.34
C GLN A 310 -36.12 -35.79 -30.73
N GLU A 311 -36.89 -34.70 -30.66
CA GLU A 311 -38.27 -34.67 -31.13
C GLU A 311 -38.36 -34.93 -32.64
N LEU A 312 -37.49 -34.30 -33.42
CA LEU A 312 -37.43 -34.49 -34.87
C LEU A 312 -36.99 -35.90 -35.24
N ALA A 313 -35.99 -36.46 -34.55
CA ALA A 313 -35.55 -37.84 -34.75
C ALA A 313 -36.69 -38.84 -34.48
N THR A 314 -37.48 -38.59 -33.43
CA THR A 314 -38.66 -39.43 -33.11
C THR A 314 -39.71 -39.35 -34.22
N GLN A 315 -40.03 -38.14 -34.67
CA GLN A 315 -40.98 -37.93 -35.78
C GLN A 315 -40.51 -38.58 -37.08
N LEU A 316 -39.22 -38.47 -37.42
CA LEU A 316 -38.63 -39.14 -38.57
C LEU A 316 -38.80 -40.66 -38.48
N ILE A 317 -38.48 -41.26 -37.33
CA ILE A 317 -38.64 -42.71 -37.11
C ILE A 317 -40.11 -43.13 -37.28
N ASP A 318 -41.04 -42.39 -36.68
CA ASP A 318 -42.47 -42.69 -36.78
C ASP A 318 -42.98 -42.57 -38.23
N LEU A 319 -42.58 -41.53 -38.96
CA LEU A 319 -42.94 -41.33 -40.36
C LEU A 319 -42.32 -42.40 -41.27
N TRP A 320 -41.06 -42.78 -41.06
CA TRP A 320 -40.43 -43.84 -41.83
C TRP A 320 -41.07 -45.21 -41.59
N ASN A 321 -41.46 -45.50 -40.34
CA ASN A 321 -42.16 -46.72 -39.98
C ASN A 321 -43.57 -46.75 -40.58
N LEU A 322 -44.27 -45.61 -40.60
CA LEU A 322 -45.59 -45.51 -41.20
C LEU A 322 -45.56 -45.63 -42.74
N MET A 323 -44.51 -45.10 -43.38
CA MET A 323 -44.38 -45.03 -44.83
C MET A 323 -43.61 -46.21 -45.44
N ASP A 324 -43.19 -47.18 -44.63
CA ASP A 324 -42.31 -48.29 -45.00
C ASP A 324 -41.05 -47.82 -45.76
N THR A 325 -40.43 -46.74 -45.27
CA THR A 325 -39.26 -46.12 -45.94
C THR A 325 -38.06 -47.08 -45.91
N PRO A 326 -37.34 -47.27 -47.04
CA PRO A 326 -36.22 -48.20 -47.14
C PRO A 326 -35.00 -47.75 -46.31
N GLN A 327 -34.17 -48.70 -45.87
CA GLN A 327 -33.06 -48.43 -44.94
C GLN A 327 -31.99 -47.51 -45.54
N GLU A 328 -31.79 -47.56 -46.86
CA GLU A 328 -30.84 -46.71 -47.57
C GLU A 328 -31.20 -45.23 -47.40
N GLU A 329 -32.49 -44.89 -47.49
CA GLU A 329 -32.98 -43.52 -47.28
C GLU A 329 -32.89 -43.11 -45.81
N ARG A 330 -33.18 -44.03 -44.87
CA ARG A 330 -33.06 -43.77 -43.42
C ARG A 330 -31.61 -43.45 -43.02
N SER A 331 -30.63 -44.15 -43.61
CA SER A 331 -29.21 -44.01 -43.27
C SER A 331 -28.64 -42.61 -43.53
N LEU A 332 -29.27 -41.83 -44.41
CA LEU A 332 -28.86 -40.44 -44.67
C LEU A 332 -29.02 -39.55 -43.42
N PHE A 333 -29.88 -39.94 -42.48
CA PHE A 333 -30.18 -39.19 -41.26
C PHE A 333 -29.62 -39.87 -39.99
N ASP A 334 -28.68 -40.81 -40.12
CA ASP A 334 -28.04 -41.48 -38.97
C ASP A 334 -27.40 -40.49 -37.98
N HIS A 335 -26.91 -39.35 -38.48
CA HIS A 335 -26.33 -38.27 -37.69
C HIS A 335 -27.35 -37.53 -36.81
N VAL A 336 -28.64 -37.58 -37.16
CA VAL A 336 -29.76 -37.04 -36.37
C VAL A 336 -30.24 -38.09 -35.37
N THR A 337 -30.42 -39.33 -35.82
CA THR A 337 -31.04 -40.41 -35.03
C THR A 337 -30.10 -40.96 -33.95
N CYS A 338 -28.78 -40.87 -34.13
CA CYS A 338 -27.82 -41.33 -33.12
C CYS A 338 -27.91 -40.57 -31.78
N ASN A 339 -28.46 -39.34 -31.78
CA ASN A 339 -28.60 -38.49 -30.59
C ASN A 339 -29.94 -38.66 -29.86
N ILE A 340 -30.83 -39.55 -30.33
CA ILE A 340 -32.20 -39.67 -29.81
C ILE A 340 -32.26 -40.02 -28.31
N SER A 341 -31.29 -40.78 -27.81
CA SER A 341 -31.17 -41.16 -26.40
C SER A 341 -29.94 -40.55 -25.71
N ALA A 342 -29.20 -39.68 -26.40
CA ALA A 342 -28.00 -39.06 -25.86
C ALA A 342 -28.34 -38.06 -24.75
N SER A 343 -27.51 -38.00 -23.71
CA SER A 343 -27.59 -36.94 -22.70
C SER A 343 -26.86 -35.67 -23.17
N VAL A 344 -27.17 -34.52 -22.56
CA VAL A 344 -26.55 -33.23 -22.92
C VAL A 344 -25.01 -33.28 -22.82
N ASP A 345 -24.47 -34.03 -21.87
CA ASP A 345 -23.02 -34.13 -21.64
C ASP A 345 -22.32 -35.08 -22.63
N GLU A 346 -23.03 -36.07 -23.16
CA GLU A 346 -22.48 -37.04 -24.13
C GLU A 346 -22.26 -36.42 -25.52
N VAL A 347 -23.05 -35.41 -25.88
CA VAL A 347 -22.96 -34.76 -27.19
C VAL A 347 -21.76 -33.80 -27.22
N THR A 348 -20.63 -34.31 -27.71
CA THR A 348 -19.34 -33.59 -27.78
C THR A 348 -18.83 -33.43 -29.21
N ILE A 349 -19.48 -34.07 -30.18
CA ILE A 349 -19.09 -34.05 -31.58
C ILE A 349 -19.31 -32.63 -32.14
N PRO A 350 -18.29 -31.99 -32.75
CA PRO A 350 -18.45 -30.68 -33.38
C PRO A 350 -19.53 -30.68 -34.46
N GLY A 351 -20.39 -29.66 -34.45
CA GLY A 351 -21.50 -29.50 -35.39
C GLY A 351 -22.69 -30.44 -35.17
N ALA A 352 -22.67 -31.32 -34.15
CA ALA A 352 -23.78 -32.25 -33.90
C ALA A 352 -25.11 -31.56 -33.57
N LEU A 353 -25.07 -30.30 -33.12
CA LEU A 353 -26.24 -29.47 -32.81
C LEU A 353 -26.22 -28.14 -33.57
N ALA A 354 -25.61 -28.12 -34.75
CA ALA A 354 -25.62 -26.97 -35.63
C ALA A 354 -27.03 -26.70 -36.17
N LEU A 355 -27.35 -25.42 -36.42
CA LEU A 355 -28.70 -25.01 -36.83
C LEU A 355 -29.09 -25.57 -38.19
N ASP A 356 -28.14 -25.63 -39.13
CA ASP A 356 -28.32 -26.20 -40.47
C ASP A 356 -28.70 -27.69 -40.42
N LEU A 357 -28.12 -28.45 -39.50
CA LEU A 357 -28.45 -29.86 -39.27
C LEU A 357 -29.88 -30.01 -38.73
N ILE A 358 -30.27 -29.17 -37.77
CA ILE A 358 -31.64 -29.18 -37.22
C ILE A 358 -32.64 -28.79 -38.29
N GLU A 359 -32.36 -27.73 -39.06
CA GLU A 359 -33.19 -27.29 -40.19
C GLU A 359 -33.34 -28.40 -41.25
N GLN A 360 -32.27 -29.11 -41.56
CA GLN A 360 -32.32 -30.26 -42.48
C GLN A 360 -33.28 -31.36 -41.98
N ALA A 361 -33.27 -31.66 -40.68
CA ALA A 361 -34.19 -32.63 -40.09
C ALA A 361 -35.64 -32.12 -40.11
N GLU A 362 -35.88 -30.83 -39.82
CA GLU A 362 -37.21 -30.22 -39.90
C GLU A 362 -37.79 -30.29 -41.31
N VAL A 363 -37.00 -29.93 -42.32
CA VAL A 363 -37.41 -29.97 -43.73
C VAL A 363 -37.74 -31.40 -44.17
N GLU A 364 -36.98 -32.40 -43.71
CA GLU A 364 -37.29 -33.79 -44.04
C GLU A 364 -38.56 -34.29 -43.37
N VAL A 365 -38.80 -33.94 -42.10
CA VAL A 365 -40.07 -34.25 -41.41
C VAL A 365 -41.23 -33.65 -42.19
N GLU A 366 -41.13 -32.39 -42.60
CA GLU A 366 -42.17 -31.72 -43.39
C GLU A 366 -42.38 -32.41 -44.75
N ARG A 367 -41.29 -32.74 -45.46
CA ARG A 367 -41.34 -33.45 -46.74
C ARG A 367 -42.03 -34.81 -46.62
N LEU A 368 -41.72 -35.57 -45.56
CA LEU A 368 -42.33 -36.87 -45.29
C LEU A 368 -43.80 -36.75 -44.91
N ASP A 369 -44.18 -35.74 -44.14
CA ASP A 369 -45.59 -35.50 -43.79
C ASP A 369 -46.42 -35.11 -45.03
N GLN A 370 -45.86 -34.27 -45.91
CA GLN A 370 -46.47 -33.96 -47.20
C GLN A 370 -46.60 -35.22 -48.09
N LEU A 371 -45.56 -36.05 -48.14
CA LEU A 371 -45.58 -37.31 -48.90
C LEU A 371 -46.65 -38.28 -48.35
N LYS A 372 -46.74 -38.41 -47.02
CA LYS A 372 -47.78 -39.17 -46.34
C LYS A 372 -49.17 -38.68 -46.71
N ALA A 373 -49.42 -37.37 -46.67
CA ALA A 373 -50.70 -36.80 -47.08
C ALA A 373 -51.04 -37.11 -48.54
N SER A 374 -50.05 -37.00 -49.45
CA SER A 374 -50.25 -37.32 -50.87
C SER A 374 -50.59 -38.79 -51.12
N ARG A 375 -49.89 -39.73 -50.46
CA ARG A 375 -50.20 -41.17 -50.54
C ARG A 375 -51.57 -41.49 -49.94
N MET A 376 -51.93 -40.84 -48.84
CA MET A 376 -53.25 -41.02 -48.23
C MET A 376 -54.36 -40.57 -49.17
N LYS A 377 -54.17 -39.47 -49.90
CA LYS A 377 -55.11 -39.02 -50.96
C LYS A 377 -55.22 -40.05 -52.08
N GLU A 378 -54.10 -40.57 -52.57
CA GLU A 378 -54.09 -41.59 -53.63
C GLU A 378 -54.84 -42.86 -53.21
N ILE A 379 -54.55 -43.39 -52.01
CA ILE A 379 -55.21 -44.58 -51.47
C ILE A 379 -56.70 -44.33 -51.26
N ALA A 380 -57.06 -43.18 -50.68
CA ALA A 380 -58.46 -42.83 -50.42
C ALA A 380 -59.26 -42.73 -51.72
N PHE A 381 -58.72 -42.10 -52.76
CA PHE A 381 -59.39 -42.02 -54.06
C PHE A 381 -59.47 -43.37 -54.77
N LYS A 382 -58.45 -44.22 -54.66
CA LYS A 382 -58.53 -45.58 -55.18
C LYS A 382 -59.65 -46.37 -54.51
N LYS A 383 -59.74 -46.31 -53.17
CA LYS A 383 -60.80 -46.97 -52.41
C LYS A 383 -62.18 -46.38 -52.68
N GLN A 384 -62.27 -45.07 -52.89
CA GLN A 384 -63.50 -44.42 -53.32
C GLN A 384 -63.94 -44.93 -54.70
N GLY A 385 -63.02 -45.04 -55.67
CA GLY A 385 -63.34 -45.60 -56.99
C GLY A 385 -63.83 -47.06 -56.92
N GLU A 386 -63.17 -47.90 -56.11
CA GLU A 386 -63.62 -49.27 -55.85
C GLU A 386 -65.05 -49.31 -55.25
N LEU A 387 -65.37 -48.38 -54.34
CA LEU A 387 -66.72 -48.26 -53.79
C LEU A 387 -67.74 -47.78 -54.82
N GLU A 388 -67.39 -46.78 -55.63
CA GLU A 388 -68.24 -46.26 -56.72
C GLU A 388 -68.59 -47.37 -57.73
N GLU A 389 -67.63 -48.24 -58.08
CA GLU A 389 -67.87 -49.41 -58.93
C GLU A 389 -68.88 -50.39 -58.31
N ILE A 390 -68.76 -50.67 -57.01
CA ILE A 390 -69.70 -51.52 -56.27
C ILE A 390 -71.10 -50.90 -56.25
N PHE A 391 -71.21 -49.60 -55.99
CA PHE A 391 -72.49 -48.89 -55.96
C PHE A 391 -73.15 -48.82 -57.34
N ALA A 392 -72.37 -48.62 -58.40
CA ALA A 392 -72.87 -48.70 -59.78
C ALA A 392 -73.42 -50.10 -60.09
N GLY A 393 -72.73 -51.17 -59.69
CA GLY A 393 -73.23 -52.54 -59.81
C GLY A 393 -74.51 -52.80 -59.01
N ALA A 394 -74.67 -52.15 -57.86
CA ALA A 394 -75.85 -52.21 -57.02
C ALA A 394 -76.99 -51.25 -57.43
N HIS A 395 -76.80 -50.45 -58.49
CA HIS A 395 -77.76 -49.43 -58.97
C HIS A 395 -78.14 -48.37 -57.91
N ILE A 396 -77.17 -47.98 -57.07
CA ILE A 396 -77.35 -46.93 -56.05
C ILE A 396 -76.77 -45.63 -56.60
N GLU A 397 -77.56 -44.55 -56.62
CA GLU A 397 -77.14 -43.23 -57.10
C GLU A 397 -76.37 -42.47 -56.00
N ILE A 398 -75.18 -41.95 -56.35
CA ILE A 398 -74.27 -41.24 -55.44
C ILE A 398 -73.73 -40.00 -56.14
N ASP A 399 -73.41 -38.95 -55.36
CA ASP A 399 -72.66 -37.78 -55.79
C ASP A 399 -71.14 -38.00 -55.55
N PRO A 400 -70.36 -38.34 -56.60
CA PRO A 400 -68.93 -38.62 -56.46
C PRO A 400 -68.11 -37.38 -56.13
N GLU A 401 -68.56 -36.19 -56.54
CA GLU A 401 -67.78 -34.95 -56.38
C GLU A 401 -67.87 -34.46 -54.94
N ALA A 402 -69.07 -34.47 -54.35
CA ALA A 402 -69.25 -34.17 -52.93
C ALA A 402 -68.52 -35.16 -52.00
N ALA A 403 -68.38 -36.42 -52.42
CA ALA A 403 -67.59 -37.42 -51.68
C ALA A 403 -66.08 -37.14 -51.77
N ARG A 404 -65.58 -36.75 -52.94
CA ARG A 404 -64.16 -36.36 -53.13
C ARG A 404 -63.79 -35.12 -52.32
N GLU A 405 -64.63 -34.09 -52.34
CA GLU A 405 -64.39 -32.87 -51.54
C GLU A 405 -64.35 -33.16 -50.04
N LYS A 406 -65.24 -34.03 -49.53
CA LYS A 406 -65.22 -34.46 -48.12
C LYS A 406 -63.94 -35.21 -47.74
N ILE A 407 -63.45 -36.09 -48.62
CA ILE A 407 -62.20 -36.83 -48.38
C ILE A 407 -61.00 -35.88 -48.35
N MET A 408 -60.91 -34.94 -49.30
CA MET A 408 -59.85 -33.93 -49.30
C MET A 408 -59.87 -33.10 -48.00
N ALA A 409 -61.05 -32.61 -47.60
CA ALA A 409 -61.19 -31.83 -46.37
C ALA A 409 -60.80 -32.62 -45.10
N LEU A 410 -61.09 -33.93 -45.04
CA LEU A 410 -60.72 -34.78 -43.90
C LEU A 410 -59.22 -35.06 -43.82
N ILE A 411 -58.56 -35.26 -44.97
CA ILE A 411 -57.12 -35.48 -45.06
C ILE A 411 -56.37 -34.19 -44.72
N ASP A 412 -56.81 -33.05 -45.27
CA ASP A 412 -56.15 -31.75 -45.07
C ASP A 412 -56.39 -31.17 -43.66
N SER A 413 -57.47 -31.58 -42.97
CA SER A 413 -57.72 -31.21 -41.57
C SER A 413 -57.00 -32.10 -40.56
N GLY A 414 -56.24 -33.11 -41.00
CA GLY A 414 -55.55 -34.06 -40.13
C GLY A 414 -56.50 -34.91 -39.26
N ASN A 415 -57.81 -34.86 -39.52
CA ASN A 415 -58.85 -35.46 -38.70
C ASN A 415 -59.16 -36.92 -39.08
N VAL A 416 -58.26 -37.55 -39.85
CA VAL A 416 -58.30 -38.98 -40.13
C VAL A 416 -57.87 -39.71 -38.86
N ARG A 417 -58.82 -39.88 -37.93
CA ARG A 417 -58.64 -40.79 -36.79
C ARG A 417 -58.19 -42.14 -37.35
N ALA A 418 -57.06 -42.62 -36.85
CA ALA A 418 -56.61 -43.99 -37.05
C ALA A 418 -57.79 -44.92 -36.77
N PHE A 419 -58.18 -45.68 -37.81
CA PHE A 419 -59.13 -46.77 -37.67
C PHE A 419 -58.45 -47.99 -37.07
#